data_AF-A0AAD7BCT0-F1
#
_entry.id   AF-A0AAD7BCT0-F1
#
_cell.length_a   1.000
_cell.length_b   1.000
_cell.length_c   1.000
_cell.angle_alpha   90.00
_cell.angle_beta   90.00
_cell.angle_gamma   90.00
#
_symmetry.space_group_name_H-M   'P 1'
#
loop_
_entity.id
_entity.type
_entity.pdbx_description
1 polymer ?
#
loop_
_entity_poly.entity_id
_entity_poly.type
_entity_poly.pdbx_seq_one_letter_code
_entity_poly.pdbx_strand_id
1 'polypeptide(L)'
;MNVLLTLTYLSAVRGYTWPSPQLDALETVRFNQEGFNAGGLAALIQPCTAYIFGGPNTGRSDAADWIRTAYHDMATYNKSDGTGGMDASIRFIEEQERPENAGNGFDNTVIAMNSQINRYVSIADSLALAAIVAIENCGGPEIAFRGGRSDAGEPNAPGVPLPEQSLETHIAAFARQGFTPTEMIGLVACGHTFGGVQHDAFPDIVGELDDPTSIDDVAHFDSTFVTFDNAIATEYISGTTRSPLIVGANDTTNSDKQIFSSDGNTTILSFATSAEVYTSTCADLFARMLDTVPAGVELTEVITPLPIKPSSVEFVMNQDTMELSGQVRLWNTTEDPSLIVQLQWSDHLGETHTTGPLGFLGTSSSTGGKYSAVWYTFNSSSIHLDPAAGVRSLSFLINGVLEDQNGLGFAVQDAFMISSTSCQIENPPSGRIDVAVRNGVNVTRLYLEEMTTDNVGRPIVVELDITPPASPVAANPAYTVWSMNLTDPNALYGIGAQIGGVNYSTTDQHRFVEFEVC
;
A
#
# COMPACT_ATOMS: atom_id res chain seq x y z
N MET A 1 38.34 33.70 27.50
CA MET A 1 37.12 32.91 27.80
C MET A 1 36.15 33.17 26.66
N ASN A 2 36.33 32.45 25.54
CA ASN A 2 35.49 32.61 24.35
C ASN A 2 34.45 31.51 24.39
N VAL A 3 33.19 31.87 24.63
CA VAL A 3 32.05 30.95 24.52
C VAL A 3 31.71 30.85 23.04
N LEU A 4 32.02 29.69 22.47
CA LEU A 4 31.57 29.29 21.14
C LEU A 4 30.06 28.99 21.26
N LEU A 5 29.19 29.84 20.70
CA LEU A 5 27.79 29.47 20.46
C LEU A 5 27.78 28.50 19.27
N THR A 6 27.66 27.21 19.54
CA THR A 6 27.23 26.22 18.55
C THR A 6 25.76 26.48 18.24
N LEU A 7 25.47 27.06 17.08
CA LEU A 7 24.14 26.96 16.47
C LEU A 7 23.89 25.49 16.16
N THR A 8 23.17 24.80 17.03
CA THR A 8 22.48 23.56 16.67
C THR A 8 21.43 23.94 15.65
N TYR A 9 21.69 23.65 14.37
CA TYR A 9 20.63 23.52 13.39
C TYR A 9 19.74 22.37 13.85
N LEU A 10 18.66 22.70 14.55
CA LEU A 10 17.49 21.84 14.61
C LEU A 10 16.97 21.77 13.17
N SER A 11 17.37 20.75 12.42
CA SER A 11 16.57 20.29 11.30
C SER A 11 15.20 19.96 11.88
N ALA A 12 14.24 20.86 11.73
CA ALA A 12 12.84 20.50 11.92
C ALA A 12 12.60 19.32 10.97
N VAL A 13 12.37 18.14 11.53
CA VAL A 13 11.88 16.99 10.77
C VAL A 13 10.60 17.48 10.11
N ARG A 14 10.65 17.79 8.82
CA ARG A 14 9.42 18.07 8.07
C ARG A 14 8.69 16.73 8.01
N GLY A 15 7.56 16.65 8.70
CA GLY A 15 6.66 15.51 8.58
C GLY A 15 6.16 15.37 7.13
N TYR A 16 5.48 14.26 6.85
CA TYR A 16 4.82 14.01 5.57
C TYR A 16 3.94 15.19 5.14
N THR A 17 4.12 15.63 3.90
CA THR A 17 3.46 16.78 3.27
C THR A 17 3.02 16.40 1.85
N TRP A 18 1.86 16.89 1.42
CA TRP A 18 1.38 16.73 0.04
C TRP A 18 1.89 17.86 -0.87
N PRO A 19 2.28 17.58 -2.12
CA PRO A 19 2.33 16.26 -2.73
C PRO A 19 3.60 15.49 -2.32
N SER A 20 3.45 14.19 -2.15
CA SER A 20 4.55 13.24 -1.99
C SER A 20 4.11 11.92 -2.60
N PRO A 21 4.23 11.72 -3.93
CA PRO A 21 3.52 10.67 -4.67
C PRO A 21 3.62 9.26 -4.06
N GLN A 22 4.80 8.87 -3.57
CA GLN A 22 5.01 7.59 -2.88
C GLN A 22 4.22 7.49 -1.57
N LEU A 23 4.40 8.45 -0.65
CA LEU A 23 3.66 8.48 0.62
C LEU A 23 2.15 8.65 0.39
N ASP A 24 1.77 9.43 -0.62
CA ASP A 24 0.38 9.63 -1.01
C ASP A 24 -0.27 8.30 -1.42
N ALA A 25 0.43 7.51 -2.24
CA ALA A 25 -0.05 6.20 -2.68
C ALA A 25 -0.11 5.19 -1.52
N LEU A 26 0.98 5.09 -0.73
CA LEU A 26 1.09 4.18 0.42
C LEU A 26 0.00 4.45 1.47
N GLU A 27 -0.21 5.72 1.82
CA GLU A 27 -1.27 6.11 2.76
C GLU A 27 -2.66 5.77 2.21
N THR A 28 -2.89 5.99 0.91
CA THR A 28 -4.18 5.66 0.27
C THR A 28 -4.45 4.17 0.36
N VAL A 29 -3.50 3.31 0.00
CA VAL A 29 -3.66 1.84 0.09
C VAL A 29 -3.88 1.39 1.54
N ARG A 30 -3.15 2.00 2.50
CA ARG A 30 -3.24 1.66 3.91
C ARG A 30 -4.59 2.02 4.54
N PHE A 31 -5.16 3.17 4.21
CA PHE A 31 -6.27 3.75 4.98
C PHE A 31 -7.60 3.90 4.22
N ASN A 32 -7.60 3.96 2.89
CA ASN A 32 -8.83 3.99 2.09
C ASN A 32 -9.17 2.56 1.66
N GLN A 33 -9.82 1.80 2.54
CA GLN A 33 -10.07 0.37 2.33
C GLN A 33 -11.51 0.05 1.94
N GLU A 34 -12.46 0.87 2.39
CA GLU A 34 -13.89 0.71 2.08
C GLU A 34 -14.51 2.05 1.65
N GLY A 35 -15.56 1.97 0.84
CA GLY A 35 -16.30 3.15 0.36
C GLY A 35 -15.64 3.89 -0.81
N PHE A 36 -15.78 5.21 -0.82
CA PHE A 36 -15.31 6.05 -1.91
C PHE A 36 -13.78 6.07 -2.01
N ASN A 37 -13.22 5.96 -3.23
CA ASN A 37 -11.77 5.83 -3.47
C ASN A 37 -11.08 4.68 -2.70
N ALA A 38 -11.83 3.67 -2.28
CA ALA A 38 -11.25 2.48 -1.67
C ALA A 38 -10.36 1.71 -2.66
N GLY A 39 -9.21 1.26 -2.17
CA GLY A 39 -8.35 0.32 -2.91
C GLY A 39 -8.98 -1.08 -3.00
N GLY A 40 -8.38 -1.95 -3.83
CA GLY A 40 -8.88 -3.31 -4.01
C GLY A 40 -8.50 -4.29 -2.89
N LEU A 41 -7.49 -3.97 -2.09
CA LEU A 41 -6.85 -4.93 -1.20
C LEU A 41 -7.78 -5.51 -0.12
N ALA A 42 -8.56 -4.67 0.56
CA ALA A 42 -9.48 -5.13 1.60
C ALA A 42 -10.61 -6.00 1.03
N ALA A 43 -11.05 -5.75 -0.20
CA ALA A 43 -12.06 -6.54 -0.88
C ALA A 43 -11.60 -7.98 -1.19
N LEU A 44 -10.28 -8.23 -1.21
CA LEU A 44 -9.70 -9.57 -1.39
C LEU A 44 -9.66 -10.36 -0.07
N ILE A 45 -9.96 -9.73 1.06
CA ILE A 45 -9.84 -10.30 2.41
C ILE A 45 -11.19 -10.38 3.11
N GLN A 46 -12.13 -9.49 2.78
CA GLN A 46 -13.44 -9.39 3.43
C GLN A 46 -14.53 -10.23 2.73
N PRO A 47 -15.38 -10.97 3.48
CA PRO A 47 -15.30 -11.23 4.93
C PRO A 47 -14.10 -12.11 5.29
N CYS A 48 -13.63 -12.14 6.53
CA CYS A 48 -12.46 -12.95 6.95
C CYS A 48 -12.56 -14.46 6.68
N THR A 49 -13.77 -14.96 6.43
CA THR A 49 -14.03 -16.33 5.96
C THR A 49 -13.87 -16.49 4.44
N ALA A 50 -13.48 -15.44 3.72
CA ALA A 50 -13.31 -15.47 2.28
C ALA A 50 -12.11 -16.31 1.90
N TYR A 51 -12.30 -17.09 0.83
CA TYR A 51 -11.25 -17.76 0.09
C TYR A 51 -11.61 -17.68 -1.39
N ILE A 52 -11.07 -16.67 -2.07
CA ILE A 52 -11.48 -16.31 -3.44
C ILE A 52 -11.14 -17.37 -4.50
N PHE A 53 -10.33 -18.37 -4.16
CA PHE A 53 -9.87 -19.43 -5.06
C PHE A 53 -10.65 -20.76 -4.96
N GLY A 54 -11.57 -20.92 -4.00
CA GLY A 54 -12.30 -22.19 -3.81
C GLY A 54 -13.70 -22.08 -3.20
N GLY A 55 -14.07 -20.92 -2.64
CA GLY A 55 -15.40 -20.69 -2.04
C GLY A 55 -15.45 -20.91 -0.52
N PRO A 56 -16.62 -20.73 0.11
CA PRO A 56 -16.73 -20.54 1.58
C PRO A 56 -16.61 -21.82 2.42
N ASN A 57 -16.62 -23.01 1.81
CA ASN A 57 -16.64 -24.29 2.52
C ASN A 57 -15.29 -25.03 2.48
N THR A 58 -14.21 -24.36 2.07
CA THR A 58 -12.87 -24.96 2.04
C THR A 58 -12.26 -25.13 3.43
N GLY A 59 -12.75 -24.39 4.43
CA GLY A 59 -12.09 -24.29 5.74
C GLY A 59 -10.86 -23.39 5.72
N ARG A 60 -10.60 -22.69 4.60
CA ARG A 60 -9.49 -21.76 4.41
C ARG A 60 -9.91 -20.31 4.59
N SER A 61 -8.90 -19.45 4.72
CA SER A 61 -9.06 -17.99 4.78
C SER A 61 -7.92 -17.34 4.02
N ASP A 62 -8.26 -16.42 3.10
CA ASP A 62 -7.25 -15.62 2.40
C ASP A 62 -6.39 -14.85 3.41
N ALA A 63 -6.97 -14.36 4.52
CA ALA A 63 -6.22 -13.66 5.56
C ALA A 63 -5.05 -14.48 6.10
N ALA A 64 -5.25 -15.79 6.34
CA ALA A 64 -4.19 -16.69 6.76
C ALA A 64 -3.11 -16.87 5.68
N ASP A 65 -3.50 -16.97 4.40
CA ASP A 65 -2.56 -17.10 3.27
C ASP A 65 -1.70 -15.83 3.11
N TRP A 66 -2.27 -14.63 3.25
CA TRP A 66 -1.52 -13.36 3.20
C TRP A 66 -0.53 -13.22 4.36
N ILE A 67 -0.95 -13.54 5.58
CA ILE A 67 -0.09 -13.48 6.78
C ILE A 67 1.06 -14.48 6.66
N ARG A 68 0.76 -15.72 6.24
CA ARG A 68 1.77 -16.74 5.98
C ARG A 68 2.74 -16.30 4.89
N THR A 69 2.25 -15.77 3.77
CA THR A 69 3.10 -15.31 2.67
C THR A 69 4.06 -14.21 3.11
N ALA A 70 3.58 -13.23 3.88
CA ALA A 70 4.44 -12.18 4.43
C ALA A 70 5.50 -12.72 5.41
N TYR A 71 5.13 -13.65 6.30
CA TYR A 71 6.12 -14.29 7.17
C TYR A 71 7.17 -15.08 6.38
N HIS A 72 6.75 -15.85 5.37
CA HIS A 72 7.66 -16.69 4.59
C HIS A 72 8.65 -15.86 3.74
N ASP A 73 8.19 -14.75 3.15
CA ASP A 73 9.05 -13.77 2.47
C ASP A 73 10.10 -13.19 3.44
N MET A 74 9.62 -12.66 4.58
CA MET A 74 10.47 -12.12 5.65
C MET A 74 11.47 -13.13 6.19
N ALA A 75 11.05 -14.38 6.39
CA ALA A 75 11.81 -15.41 7.10
C ALA A 75 13.12 -15.81 6.40
N THR A 76 13.29 -15.41 5.14
CA THR A 76 14.56 -15.51 4.39
C THR A 76 15.64 -14.57 4.93
N TYR A 77 15.27 -13.56 5.74
CA TYR A 77 16.21 -12.59 6.28
C TYR A 77 17.37 -13.24 7.02
N ASN A 78 18.57 -12.76 6.70
CA ASN A 78 19.79 -13.14 7.38
C ASN A 78 20.47 -11.91 7.98
N LYS A 79 20.28 -11.72 9.29
CA LYS A 79 20.89 -10.62 10.05
C LYS A 79 22.42 -10.55 9.93
N SER A 80 23.10 -11.66 9.63
CA SER A 80 24.57 -11.70 9.59
C SER A 80 25.19 -11.02 8.37
N ASP A 81 24.51 -11.07 7.22
CA ASP A 81 24.94 -10.43 5.97
C ASP A 81 23.95 -9.35 5.48
N GLY A 82 22.76 -9.29 6.05
CA GLY A 82 21.71 -8.33 5.74
C GLY A 82 20.89 -8.66 4.50
N THR A 83 20.97 -9.87 3.95
CA THR A 83 20.17 -10.30 2.80
C THR A 83 18.80 -10.83 3.18
N GLY A 84 17.88 -10.92 2.22
CA GLY A 84 16.49 -11.37 2.41
C GLY A 84 15.63 -10.41 3.22
N GLY A 85 14.48 -10.88 3.67
CA GLY A 85 13.48 -10.08 4.39
C GLY A 85 12.27 -9.75 3.54
N MET A 86 11.50 -8.75 3.96
CA MET A 86 10.32 -8.28 3.24
C MET A 86 10.72 -7.55 1.95
N ASP A 87 10.92 -8.32 0.88
CA ASP A 87 11.36 -7.86 -0.44
C ASP A 87 10.58 -8.52 -1.60
N ALA A 88 9.52 -9.28 -1.30
CA ALA A 88 8.68 -10.00 -2.23
C ALA A 88 9.44 -11.01 -3.10
N SER A 89 10.52 -11.63 -2.62
CA SER A 89 11.16 -12.76 -3.28
C SER A 89 10.26 -14.00 -3.36
N ILE A 90 9.31 -14.15 -2.43
CA ILE A 90 8.36 -15.27 -2.42
C ILE A 90 7.52 -15.38 -3.71
N ARG A 91 7.47 -14.32 -4.53
CA ARG A 91 6.80 -14.34 -5.84
C ARG A 91 7.49 -15.20 -6.89
N PHE A 92 8.77 -15.55 -6.70
CA PHE A 92 9.52 -16.37 -7.63
C PHE A 92 9.13 -17.85 -7.46
N ILE A 93 8.80 -18.52 -8.57
CA ILE A 93 8.37 -19.93 -8.55
C ILE A 93 9.44 -20.84 -7.95
N GLU A 94 10.71 -20.54 -8.18
CA GLU A 94 11.85 -21.26 -7.60
C GLU A 94 11.90 -21.19 -6.06
N GLU A 95 11.27 -20.18 -5.47
CA GLU A 95 11.09 -20.07 -4.03
C GLU A 95 9.81 -20.78 -3.56
N GLN A 96 8.72 -20.65 -4.29
CA GLN A 96 7.43 -21.30 -3.96
C GLN A 96 7.49 -22.83 -4.02
N GLU A 97 8.29 -23.40 -4.93
CA GLU A 97 8.43 -24.86 -5.09
C GLU A 97 9.32 -25.51 -4.01
N ARG A 98 9.87 -24.75 -3.06
CA ARG A 98 10.70 -25.29 -1.99
C ARG A 98 9.87 -26.06 -0.96
N PRO A 99 10.43 -27.09 -0.30
CA PRO A 99 9.72 -27.86 0.72
C PRO A 99 9.14 -27.00 1.84
N GLU A 100 9.83 -25.93 2.24
CA GLU A 100 9.35 -25.00 3.27
C GLU A 100 8.14 -24.14 2.85
N ASN A 101 7.82 -24.09 1.56
CA ASN A 101 6.74 -23.29 0.98
C ASN A 101 5.63 -24.18 0.37
N ALA A 102 5.40 -25.37 0.94
CA ALA A 102 4.35 -26.27 0.46
C ALA A 102 2.93 -25.65 0.53
N GLY A 103 2.11 -25.98 -0.46
CA GLY A 103 0.74 -25.50 -0.63
C GLY A 103 0.61 -24.38 -1.66
N ASN A 104 -0.63 -24.10 -2.08
CA ASN A 104 -0.94 -23.11 -3.14
C ASN A 104 -1.21 -21.70 -2.62
N GLY A 105 -1.14 -21.46 -1.30
CA GLY A 105 -1.42 -20.14 -0.70
C GLY A 105 -0.50 -19.03 -1.21
N PHE A 106 0.76 -19.35 -1.53
CA PHE A 106 1.73 -18.38 -2.03
C PHE A 106 1.40 -17.92 -3.45
N ASP A 107 1.15 -18.86 -4.38
CA ASP A 107 0.77 -18.54 -5.76
C ASP A 107 -0.55 -17.75 -5.80
N ASN A 108 -1.55 -18.20 -5.03
CA ASN A 108 -2.81 -17.48 -4.85
C ASN A 108 -2.60 -16.03 -4.39
N THR A 109 -1.76 -15.83 -3.36
CA THR A 109 -1.42 -14.50 -2.83
C THR A 109 -0.74 -13.62 -3.89
N VAL A 110 0.21 -14.18 -4.63
CA VAL A 110 0.96 -13.46 -5.68
C VAL A 110 0.05 -13.08 -6.84
N ILE A 111 -0.83 -13.98 -7.28
CA ILE A 111 -1.84 -13.71 -8.31
C ILE A 111 -2.76 -12.56 -7.87
N ALA A 112 -3.24 -12.60 -6.63
CA ALA A 112 -4.11 -11.55 -6.10
C ALA A 112 -3.39 -10.20 -6.01
N MET A 113 -2.12 -10.20 -5.58
CA MET A 113 -1.28 -9.01 -5.46
C MET A 113 -0.97 -8.35 -6.80
N ASN A 114 -0.86 -9.11 -7.89
CA ASN A 114 -0.62 -8.55 -9.23
C ASN A 114 -1.68 -7.53 -9.66
N SER A 115 -2.91 -7.63 -9.13
CA SER A 115 -3.98 -6.66 -9.37
C SER A 115 -3.82 -5.33 -8.63
N GLN A 116 -2.89 -5.26 -7.66
CA GLN A 116 -2.68 -4.11 -6.77
C GLN A 116 -1.39 -3.34 -7.09
N ILE A 117 -0.65 -3.78 -8.12
CA ILE A 117 0.61 -3.16 -8.55
C ILE A 117 0.38 -1.73 -9.03
N ASN A 118 1.22 -0.81 -8.56
CA ASN A 118 1.29 0.55 -9.08
C ASN A 118 2.74 1.08 -9.06
N ARG A 119 2.99 2.21 -9.71
CA ARG A 119 4.36 2.76 -9.86
C ARG A 119 4.97 3.37 -8.59
N TYR A 120 4.17 3.60 -7.56
CA TYR A 120 4.54 4.30 -6.33
C TYR A 120 4.60 3.38 -5.10
N VAL A 121 4.13 2.14 -5.22
CA VAL A 121 4.09 1.14 -4.16
C VAL A 121 4.76 -0.12 -4.71
N SER A 122 5.83 -0.55 -4.04
CA SER A 122 6.52 -1.79 -4.40
C SER A 122 5.64 -3.01 -4.15
N ILE A 123 5.99 -4.13 -4.77
CA ILE A 123 5.33 -5.42 -4.52
C ILE A 123 5.51 -5.81 -3.04
N ALA A 124 6.70 -5.58 -2.48
CA ALA A 124 7.01 -5.82 -1.09
C ALA A 124 6.18 -4.94 -0.13
N ASP A 125 5.98 -3.65 -0.44
CA ASP A 125 5.06 -2.80 0.34
C ASP A 125 3.61 -3.26 0.21
N SER A 126 3.20 -3.74 -0.97
CA SER A 126 1.86 -4.29 -1.20
C SER A 126 1.61 -5.55 -0.36
N LEU A 127 2.58 -6.47 -0.30
CA LEU A 127 2.50 -7.68 0.54
C LEU A 127 2.44 -7.32 2.03
N ALA A 128 3.25 -6.36 2.48
CA ALA A 128 3.22 -5.90 3.87
C ALA A 128 1.87 -5.26 4.22
N LEU A 129 1.33 -4.41 3.34
CA LEU A 129 0.01 -3.81 3.50
C LEU A 129 -1.09 -4.86 3.51
N ALA A 130 -0.99 -5.88 2.67
CA ALA A 130 -1.96 -6.96 2.61
C ALA A 130 -2.01 -7.76 3.90
N ALA A 131 -0.85 -8.08 4.49
CA ALA A 131 -0.79 -8.73 5.79
C ALA A 131 -1.38 -7.85 6.91
N ILE A 132 -1.09 -6.55 6.94
CA ILE A 132 -1.71 -5.61 7.90
C ILE A 132 -3.23 -5.58 7.73
N VAL A 133 -3.69 -5.42 6.49
CA VAL A 133 -5.10 -5.40 6.15
C VAL A 133 -5.75 -6.72 6.57
N ALA A 134 -5.12 -7.88 6.34
CA ALA A 134 -5.61 -9.19 6.76
C ALA A 134 -5.79 -9.28 8.28
N ILE A 135 -4.76 -8.91 9.04
CA ILE A 135 -4.78 -8.95 10.50
C ILE A 135 -5.85 -8.01 11.06
N GLU A 136 -5.86 -6.75 10.62
CA GLU A 136 -6.80 -5.74 11.12
C GLU A 136 -8.25 -6.07 10.77
N ASN A 137 -8.51 -6.60 9.57
CA ASN A 137 -9.86 -6.90 9.09
C ASN A 137 -10.51 -8.03 9.87
N CYS A 138 -9.68 -8.89 10.43
CA CYS A 138 -10.09 -10.05 11.19
C CYS A 138 -10.03 -9.83 12.69
N GLY A 139 -10.13 -8.57 13.14
CA GLY A 139 -10.24 -8.21 14.55
C GLY A 139 -8.90 -7.86 15.22
N GLY A 140 -7.81 -7.85 14.46
CA GLY A 140 -6.47 -7.59 14.95
C GLY A 140 -6.20 -6.16 15.39
N PRO A 141 -5.07 -5.96 16.10
CA PRO A 141 -4.61 -4.64 16.52
C PRO A 141 -4.30 -3.74 15.32
N GLU A 142 -4.28 -2.43 15.54
CA GLU A 142 -3.67 -1.52 14.58
C GLU A 142 -2.16 -1.76 14.51
N ILE A 143 -1.63 -1.97 13.29
CA ILE A 143 -0.21 -2.19 13.04
C ILE A 143 0.37 -0.93 12.40
N ALA A 144 1.45 -0.43 13.01
CA ALA A 144 2.21 0.69 12.46
C ALA A 144 2.81 0.30 11.10
N PHE A 145 2.58 1.11 10.09
CA PHE A 145 3.09 0.87 8.75
C PHE A 145 4.14 1.90 8.36
N ARG A 146 5.30 1.40 7.93
CA ARG A 146 6.34 2.16 7.22
C ARG A 146 6.42 1.61 5.81
N GLY A 147 6.59 2.47 4.81
CA GLY A 147 6.78 2.05 3.42
C GLY A 147 8.22 2.24 2.94
N GLY A 148 8.46 1.98 1.66
CA GLY A 148 9.78 2.12 1.03
C GLY A 148 10.54 0.80 0.84
N ARG A 149 9.86 -0.35 0.94
CA ARG A 149 10.48 -1.65 0.66
C ARG A 149 10.93 -1.73 -0.80
N SER A 150 12.00 -2.47 -1.05
CA SER A 150 12.52 -2.71 -2.40
C SER A 150 12.17 -4.12 -2.85
N ASP A 151 11.76 -4.26 -4.11
CA ASP A 151 11.44 -5.56 -4.69
C ASP A 151 12.71 -6.34 -5.09
N ALA A 152 12.80 -7.60 -4.65
CA ALA A 152 13.87 -8.53 -4.99
C ALA A 152 13.95 -8.75 -6.50
N GLY A 153 15.17 -8.87 -7.04
CA GLY A 153 15.39 -9.19 -8.45
C GLY A 153 15.45 -10.70 -8.75
N GLU A 154 15.58 -11.52 -7.71
CA GLU A 154 15.79 -12.96 -7.77
C GLU A 154 15.27 -13.63 -6.49
N PRO A 155 15.03 -14.96 -6.47
CA PRO A 155 14.61 -15.67 -5.27
C PRO A 155 15.66 -15.58 -4.15
N ASN A 156 15.22 -15.49 -2.89
CA ASN A 156 16.12 -15.44 -1.74
C ASN A 156 16.62 -16.83 -1.35
N ALA A 157 17.57 -16.92 -0.41
CA ALA A 157 18.04 -18.21 0.10
C ALA A 157 16.97 -18.93 0.96
N PRO A 158 16.98 -20.28 1.02
CA PRO A 158 16.15 -21.04 1.95
C PRO A 158 16.36 -20.60 3.40
N GLY A 159 15.30 -20.71 4.21
CA GLY A 159 15.40 -20.29 5.61
C GLY A 159 14.15 -20.41 6.45
N VAL A 160 12.98 -20.67 5.85
CA VAL A 160 11.74 -20.75 6.61
C VAL A 160 11.75 -22.01 7.51
N PRO A 161 11.43 -21.89 8.82
CA PRO A 161 11.45 -23.04 9.71
C PRO A 161 10.33 -24.04 9.39
N LEU A 162 10.65 -25.34 9.49
CA LEU A 162 9.72 -26.44 9.24
C LEU A 162 9.19 -27.03 10.56
N PRO A 163 7.95 -27.58 10.58
CA PRO A 163 7.33 -28.07 11.81
C PRO A 163 8.05 -29.27 12.44
N GLU A 164 8.73 -30.10 11.65
CA GLU A 164 9.49 -31.28 12.12
C GLU A 164 10.90 -30.95 12.66
N GLN A 165 11.33 -29.70 12.56
CA GLN A 165 12.64 -29.29 13.05
C GLN A 165 12.68 -29.26 14.58
N SER A 166 13.89 -29.39 15.13
CA SER A 166 14.09 -29.32 16.58
C SER A 166 13.91 -27.89 17.10
N LEU A 167 13.54 -27.76 18.38
CA LEU A 167 13.49 -26.45 19.04
C LEU A 167 14.81 -25.64 18.93
N GLU A 168 15.97 -26.31 18.96
CA GLU A 168 17.27 -25.65 18.76
C GLU A 168 17.37 -25.02 17.35
N THR A 169 16.88 -25.74 16.34
CA THR A 169 16.82 -25.25 14.96
C THR A 169 15.83 -24.09 14.81
N HIS A 170 14.65 -24.16 15.45
CA HIS A 170 13.70 -23.04 15.47
C HIS A 170 14.32 -21.79 16.11
N ILE A 171 14.94 -21.93 17.29
CA ILE A 171 15.62 -20.82 17.97
C ILE A 171 16.69 -20.21 17.08
N ALA A 172 17.51 -21.04 16.41
CA ALA A 172 18.55 -20.55 15.52
C ALA A 172 17.98 -19.83 14.28
N ALA A 173 16.87 -20.32 13.71
CA ALA A 173 16.22 -19.69 12.56
C ALA A 173 15.61 -18.33 12.91
N PHE A 174 14.87 -18.23 14.02
CA PHE A 174 14.33 -16.95 14.49
C PHE A 174 15.45 -15.97 14.89
N ALA A 175 16.55 -16.46 15.48
CA ALA A 175 17.71 -15.62 15.76
C ALA A 175 18.38 -15.06 14.49
N ARG A 176 18.43 -15.85 13.41
CA ARG A 176 18.91 -15.41 12.08
C ARG A 176 18.01 -14.31 11.50
N GLN A 177 16.70 -14.45 11.66
CA GLN A 177 15.70 -13.44 11.28
C GLN A 177 15.73 -12.20 12.20
N GLY A 178 16.45 -12.26 13.32
CA GLY A 178 16.61 -11.14 14.25
C GLY A 178 15.63 -11.12 15.42
N PHE A 179 14.94 -12.22 15.71
CA PHE A 179 14.01 -12.37 16.84
C PHE A 179 14.63 -13.15 17.99
N THR A 180 14.26 -12.78 19.22
CA THR A 180 14.64 -13.52 20.44
C THR A 180 13.74 -14.76 20.63
N PRO A 181 14.12 -15.74 21.47
CA PRO A 181 13.26 -16.88 21.77
C PRO A 181 11.88 -16.51 22.32
N THR A 182 11.77 -15.44 23.11
CA THR A 182 10.48 -14.93 23.59
C THR A 182 9.63 -14.37 22.45
N GLU A 183 10.27 -13.67 21.51
CA GLU A 183 9.59 -13.11 20.34
C GLU A 183 9.20 -14.20 19.33
N MET A 184 9.95 -15.30 19.26
CA MET A 184 9.57 -16.51 18.51
C MET A 184 8.25 -17.08 19.05
N ILE A 185 8.11 -17.25 20.38
CA ILE A 185 6.83 -17.68 20.99
C ILE A 185 5.72 -16.70 20.62
N GLY A 186 6.01 -15.40 20.72
CA GLY A 186 5.11 -14.32 20.34
C GLY A 186 4.62 -14.43 18.89
N LEU A 187 5.52 -14.45 17.92
CA LEU A 187 5.19 -14.48 16.50
C LEU A 187 4.41 -15.75 16.12
N VAL A 188 4.80 -16.91 16.64
CA VAL A 188 4.08 -18.17 16.39
C VAL A 188 2.66 -18.08 16.94
N ALA A 189 2.48 -17.63 18.19
CA ALA A 189 1.14 -17.48 18.77
C ALA A 189 0.30 -16.45 17.99
N CYS A 190 0.87 -15.27 17.68
CA CYS A 190 0.17 -14.21 16.96
C CYS A 190 -0.22 -14.62 15.54
N GLY A 191 0.63 -15.36 14.83
CA GLY A 191 0.34 -15.85 13.48
C GLY A 191 -0.67 -17.00 13.47
N HIS A 192 -0.51 -17.97 14.37
CA HIS A 192 -1.34 -19.18 14.45
C HIS A 192 -2.70 -18.95 15.12
N THR A 193 -3.10 -17.72 15.45
CA THR A 193 -4.52 -17.41 15.67
C THR A 193 -5.34 -17.46 14.37
N PHE A 194 -4.66 -17.48 13.22
CA PHE A 194 -5.30 -17.57 11.91
C PHE A 194 -5.00 -18.90 11.22
N GLY A 195 -6.01 -19.47 10.57
CA GLY A 195 -5.84 -20.60 9.66
C GLY A 195 -5.57 -21.96 10.33
N GLY A 196 -4.83 -22.80 9.61
CA GLY A 196 -4.59 -24.19 9.99
C GLY A 196 -3.69 -24.93 9.01
N VAL A 197 -3.55 -26.22 9.21
CA VAL A 197 -2.75 -27.11 8.36
C VAL A 197 -3.67 -27.86 7.39
N GLN A 198 -3.35 -27.81 6.10
CA GLN A 198 -4.09 -28.51 5.03
C GLN A 198 -3.57 -29.94 4.88
N HIS A 199 -4.48 -30.92 4.80
CA HIS A 199 -4.14 -32.31 4.53
C HIS A 199 -3.33 -32.47 3.23
N ASP A 200 -3.77 -31.84 2.13
CA ASP A 200 -3.14 -31.98 0.80
C ASP A 200 -1.67 -31.56 0.79
N ALA A 201 -1.30 -30.55 1.59
CA ALA A 201 0.07 -30.08 1.69
C ALA A 201 0.87 -30.85 2.75
N PHE A 202 0.22 -31.35 3.80
CA PHE A 202 0.87 -31.98 4.95
C PHE A 202 0.11 -33.21 5.46
N PRO A 203 0.03 -34.30 4.65
CA PRO A 203 -0.76 -35.48 4.98
C PRO A 203 -0.21 -36.27 6.19
N ASP A 204 1.07 -36.07 6.52
CA ASP A 204 1.71 -36.67 7.70
C ASP A 204 1.39 -35.91 9.01
N ILE A 205 0.82 -34.70 8.91
CA ILE A 205 0.44 -33.86 10.07
C ILE A 205 -1.08 -33.92 10.28
N VAL A 206 -1.85 -33.79 9.20
CA VAL A 206 -3.32 -33.79 9.21
C VAL A 206 -3.79 -34.95 8.34
N GLY A 207 -4.67 -35.80 8.86
CA GLY A 207 -5.35 -36.82 8.05
C GLY A 207 -6.60 -36.26 7.35
N GLU A 208 -7.17 -37.02 6.42
CA GLU A 208 -8.47 -36.71 5.82
C GLU A 208 -9.52 -36.49 6.94
N LEU A 209 -10.23 -35.36 6.91
CA LEU A 209 -11.19 -34.99 7.95
C LEU A 209 -12.62 -35.44 7.60
N ASP A 210 -12.88 -35.75 6.33
CA ASP A 210 -14.21 -36.10 5.80
C ASP A 210 -15.29 -35.05 6.17
N ASP A 211 -14.89 -33.77 6.29
CA ASP A 211 -15.77 -32.68 6.72
C ASP A 211 -16.40 -31.95 5.51
N PRO A 212 -17.73 -32.04 5.29
CA PRO A 212 -18.38 -31.36 4.18
C PRO A 212 -18.35 -29.82 4.28
N THR A 213 -17.91 -29.27 5.42
CA THR A 213 -17.75 -27.83 5.68
C THR A 213 -16.29 -27.36 5.61
N SER A 214 -15.35 -28.28 5.40
CA SER A 214 -13.92 -28.02 5.16
C SER A 214 -13.43 -28.97 4.05
N ILE A 215 -13.83 -28.70 2.81
CA ILE A 215 -13.54 -29.58 1.67
C ILE A 215 -12.04 -29.67 1.30
N ASP A 216 -11.19 -28.80 1.85
CA ASP A 216 -9.72 -28.87 1.72
C ASP A 216 -9.06 -29.52 2.96
N ASP A 217 -9.84 -30.18 3.83
CA ASP A 217 -9.38 -30.92 5.02
C ASP A 217 -8.38 -30.11 5.89
N VAL A 218 -8.81 -28.93 6.36
CA VAL A 218 -7.99 -28.01 7.15
C VAL A 218 -8.19 -28.26 8.65
N ALA A 219 -7.12 -28.65 9.35
CA ALA A 219 -7.11 -28.69 10.81
C ALA A 219 -6.62 -27.35 11.37
N HIS A 220 -7.54 -26.59 11.95
CA HIS A 220 -7.27 -25.24 12.49
C HIS A 220 -6.37 -25.25 13.73
N PHE A 221 -5.62 -24.16 13.90
CA PHE A 221 -4.73 -23.99 15.04
C PHE A 221 -5.47 -23.66 16.35
N ASP A 222 -6.62 -23.02 16.28
CA ASP A 222 -7.54 -22.80 17.40
C ASP A 222 -9.01 -22.91 16.97
N SER A 223 -9.95 -22.65 17.88
CA SER A 223 -11.39 -22.75 17.59
C SER A 223 -11.97 -21.56 16.81
N THR A 224 -11.19 -20.51 16.57
CA THR A 224 -11.64 -19.22 16.01
C THR A 224 -10.74 -18.73 14.87
N PHE A 225 -10.29 -19.65 14.00
CA PHE A 225 -9.27 -19.48 12.93
C PHE A 225 -9.36 -18.29 11.95
N VAL A 226 -10.43 -17.49 11.98
CA VAL A 226 -10.63 -16.27 11.17
C VAL A 226 -10.83 -15.02 12.02
N THR A 227 -10.66 -15.13 13.34
CA THR A 227 -10.85 -14.06 14.32
C THR A 227 -9.58 -13.93 15.13
N PHE A 228 -9.02 -12.73 15.14
CA PHE A 228 -7.90 -12.41 16.01
C PHE A 228 -8.39 -12.36 17.46
N ASP A 229 -7.99 -13.35 18.24
CA ASP A 229 -8.20 -13.42 19.68
C ASP A 229 -7.07 -14.24 20.31
N ASN A 230 -7.13 -14.47 21.62
CA ASN A 230 -6.12 -15.25 22.34
C ASN A 230 -6.52 -16.73 22.53
N ALA A 231 -7.40 -17.29 21.68
CA ALA A 231 -7.84 -18.69 21.74
C ALA A 231 -6.66 -19.66 21.65
N ILE A 232 -5.72 -19.44 20.72
CA ILE A 232 -4.47 -20.21 20.61
C ILE A 232 -3.73 -20.37 21.94
N ALA A 233 -3.68 -19.32 22.77
CA ALA A 233 -3.03 -19.34 24.07
C ALA A 233 -3.92 -19.93 25.17
N THR A 234 -5.20 -19.54 25.23
CA THR A 234 -6.13 -19.99 26.27
C THR A 234 -6.43 -21.48 26.16
N GLU A 235 -6.60 -22.00 24.94
CA GLU A 235 -6.84 -23.42 24.68
C GLU A 235 -5.60 -24.28 24.91
N TYR A 236 -4.40 -23.76 24.62
CA TYR A 236 -3.15 -24.43 24.96
C TYR A 236 -3.00 -24.59 26.48
N ILE A 237 -3.19 -23.50 27.24
CA ILE A 237 -3.04 -23.51 28.71
C ILE A 237 -4.12 -24.36 29.40
N SER A 238 -5.36 -24.37 28.89
CA SER A 238 -6.44 -25.19 29.44
C SER A 238 -6.33 -26.68 29.06
N GLY A 239 -5.49 -27.01 28.07
CA GLY A 239 -5.37 -28.35 27.51
C GLY A 239 -6.56 -28.75 26.63
N THR A 240 -7.31 -27.78 26.08
CA THR A 240 -8.46 -28.04 25.19
C THR A 240 -8.17 -27.85 23.72
N THR A 241 -6.96 -27.36 23.37
CA THR A 241 -6.57 -27.12 21.97
C THR A 241 -6.65 -28.39 21.11
N ARG A 242 -7.04 -28.19 19.85
CA ARG A 242 -7.05 -29.22 18.80
C ARG A 242 -5.99 -28.97 17.73
N SER A 243 -5.08 -28.02 17.95
CA SER A 243 -4.02 -27.68 16.98
C SER A 243 -3.23 -28.93 16.61
N PRO A 244 -3.09 -29.25 15.31
CA PRO A 244 -2.30 -30.39 14.88
C PRO A 244 -0.80 -30.21 15.17
N LEU A 245 -0.34 -28.99 15.42
CA LEU A 245 1.05 -28.68 15.81
C LEU A 245 1.27 -28.71 17.33
N ILE A 246 0.24 -29.04 18.12
CA ILE A 246 0.34 -29.17 19.57
C ILE A 246 -0.02 -30.60 20.03
N VAL A 247 -1.14 -31.12 19.54
CA VAL A 247 -1.70 -32.41 19.95
C VAL A 247 -1.68 -33.46 18.83
N GLY A 248 -0.90 -33.22 17.77
CA GLY A 248 -0.71 -34.15 16.68
C GLY A 248 -0.14 -35.49 17.14
N ALA A 249 -0.47 -36.55 16.42
CA ALA A 249 -0.05 -37.92 16.75
C ALA A 249 1.47 -38.13 16.65
N ASN A 250 2.14 -37.35 15.80
CA ASN A 250 3.59 -37.33 15.66
C ASN A 250 4.19 -36.18 16.49
N ASP A 251 4.79 -36.51 17.64
CA ASP A 251 5.42 -35.50 18.50
C ASP A 251 6.55 -34.71 17.82
N THR A 252 7.15 -35.23 16.74
CA THR A 252 8.21 -34.53 16.00
C THR A 252 7.69 -33.28 15.29
N THR A 253 6.46 -33.32 14.78
CA THR A 253 5.82 -32.20 14.07
C THR A 253 5.03 -31.27 15.00
N ASN A 254 4.99 -31.58 16.30
CA ASN A 254 4.35 -30.75 17.32
C ASN A 254 5.24 -29.54 17.69
N SER A 255 5.55 -28.69 16.70
CA SER A 255 6.44 -27.52 16.82
C SER A 255 5.92 -26.48 17.81
N ASP A 256 4.65 -26.09 17.70
CA ASP A 256 4.03 -25.12 18.60
C ASP A 256 4.11 -25.56 20.06
N LYS A 257 3.88 -26.85 20.35
CA LYS A 257 4.04 -27.41 21.71
C LYS A 257 5.47 -27.22 22.24
N GLN A 258 6.48 -27.46 21.41
CA GLN A 258 7.89 -27.30 21.80
C GLN A 258 8.25 -25.82 21.98
N ILE A 259 7.76 -24.95 21.10
CA ILE A 259 8.01 -23.51 21.13
C ILE A 259 7.33 -22.87 22.35
N PHE A 260 6.02 -23.08 22.54
CA PHE A 260 5.24 -22.48 23.63
C PHE A 260 5.74 -22.90 25.02
N SER A 261 6.29 -24.10 25.15
CA SER A 261 6.84 -24.60 26.42
C SER A 261 8.31 -24.25 26.65
N SER A 262 9.00 -23.66 25.66
CA SER A 262 10.45 -23.43 25.70
C SER A 262 10.92 -22.46 26.80
N ASP A 263 10.04 -21.59 27.29
CA ASP A 263 10.29 -20.66 28.40
C ASP A 263 9.57 -21.04 29.70
N GLY A 264 9.16 -22.32 29.81
CA GLY A 264 8.34 -22.80 30.92
C GLY A 264 6.89 -22.34 30.87
N ASN A 265 6.35 -22.12 29.66
CA ASN A 265 5.01 -21.58 29.37
C ASN A 265 4.81 -20.13 29.85
N THR A 266 5.87 -19.38 30.17
CA THR A 266 5.73 -18.05 30.77
C THR A 266 5.05 -17.07 29.81
N THR A 267 5.52 -16.99 28.57
CA THR A 267 5.00 -16.06 27.56
C THR A 267 3.58 -16.43 27.15
N ILE A 268 3.33 -17.69 26.78
CA ILE A 268 2.01 -18.15 26.33
C ILE A 268 0.96 -18.07 27.46
N LEU A 269 1.34 -18.31 28.72
CA LEU A 269 0.46 -18.09 29.87
C LEU A 269 0.09 -16.62 30.05
N SER A 270 1.02 -15.69 29.78
CA SER A 270 0.73 -14.26 29.85
C SER A 270 -0.34 -13.85 28.82
N PHE A 271 -0.28 -14.42 27.61
CA PHE A 271 -1.27 -14.19 26.55
C PHE A 271 -2.63 -14.81 26.90
N ALA A 272 -2.64 -16.02 27.45
CA ALA A 272 -3.88 -16.66 27.93
C ALA A 272 -4.54 -15.86 29.05
N THR A 273 -3.73 -15.22 29.92
CA THR A 273 -4.22 -14.46 31.08
C THR A 273 -4.72 -13.07 30.71
N SER A 274 -4.16 -12.45 29.65
CA SER A 274 -4.52 -11.09 29.23
C SER A 274 -4.56 -10.96 27.71
N ALA A 275 -5.78 -10.84 27.18
CA ALA A 275 -6.00 -10.50 25.78
C ALA A 275 -5.37 -9.15 25.40
N GLU A 276 -5.29 -8.18 26.32
CA GLU A 276 -4.64 -6.89 26.07
C GLU A 276 -3.12 -7.04 25.86
N VAL A 277 -2.46 -7.87 26.68
CA VAL A 277 -1.02 -8.16 26.53
C VAL A 277 -0.78 -8.91 25.22
N TYR A 278 -1.63 -9.88 24.90
CA TYR A 278 -1.56 -10.59 23.62
C TYR A 278 -1.69 -9.61 22.43
N THR A 279 -2.77 -8.83 22.38
CA THR A 279 -3.04 -7.87 21.31
C THR A 279 -1.93 -6.84 21.14
N SER A 280 -1.45 -6.22 22.23
CA SER A 280 -0.36 -5.24 22.16
C SER A 280 0.97 -5.86 21.73
N THR A 281 1.30 -7.06 22.24
CA THR A 281 2.53 -7.77 21.83
C THR A 281 2.48 -8.16 20.35
N CYS A 282 1.33 -8.64 19.86
CA CYS A 282 1.17 -8.97 18.45
C CYS A 282 1.28 -7.74 17.55
N ALA A 283 0.76 -6.58 17.96
CA ALA A 283 0.92 -5.34 17.20
C ALA A 283 2.41 -5.00 16.98
N ASP A 284 3.21 -5.05 18.05
CA ASP A 284 4.64 -4.75 18.01
C ASP A 284 5.43 -5.78 17.19
N LEU A 285 5.10 -7.07 17.35
CA LEU A 285 5.79 -8.15 16.65
C LEU A 285 5.46 -8.20 15.17
N PHE A 286 4.19 -7.99 14.78
CA PHE A 286 3.83 -7.89 13.37
C PHE A 286 4.47 -6.67 12.71
N ALA A 287 4.47 -5.51 13.36
CA ALA A 287 5.17 -4.33 12.83
C ALA A 287 6.67 -4.65 12.60
N ARG A 288 7.33 -5.27 13.58
CA ARG A 288 8.75 -5.63 13.46
C ARG A 288 9.02 -6.71 12.42
N MET A 289 8.14 -7.70 12.28
CA MET A 289 8.20 -8.69 11.20
C MET A 289 8.16 -7.98 9.85
N LEU A 290 7.16 -7.13 9.64
CA LEU A 290 6.98 -6.45 8.37
C LEU A 290 8.08 -5.44 8.07
N ASP A 291 8.71 -4.85 9.09
CA ASP A 291 9.84 -3.91 8.97
C ASP A 291 11.21 -4.60 8.85
N THR A 292 11.26 -5.93 8.84
CA THR A 292 12.51 -6.68 8.62
C THR A 292 12.82 -6.71 7.12
N VAL A 293 13.74 -5.84 6.69
CA VAL A 293 14.07 -5.59 5.27
C VAL A 293 15.56 -5.79 4.98
N PRO A 294 15.95 -6.01 3.71
CA PRO A 294 17.36 -6.10 3.31
C PRO A 294 18.19 -4.89 3.76
N ALA A 295 19.48 -5.11 4.02
CA ALA A 295 20.42 -4.05 4.36
C ALA A 295 20.52 -3.01 3.23
N GLY A 296 20.43 -1.73 3.60
CA GLY A 296 20.45 -0.62 2.65
C GLY A 296 19.06 -0.16 2.20
N VAL A 297 18.00 -0.89 2.54
CA VAL A 297 16.61 -0.40 2.43
C VAL A 297 16.32 0.52 3.62
N GLU A 298 15.90 1.76 3.33
CA GLU A 298 15.48 2.73 4.34
C GLU A 298 13.95 2.86 4.29
N LEU A 299 13.29 2.41 5.34
CA LEU A 299 11.86 2.58 5.50
C LEU A 299 11.52 4.00 5.96
N THR A 300 10.33 4.47 5.57
CA THR A 300 9.82 5.78 5.96
C THR A 300 9.56 5.88 7.46
N GLU A 301 9.22 7.09 7.93
CA GLU A 301 8.50 7.19 9.20
C GLU A 301 7.15 6.45 9.16
N VAL A 302 6.57 6.13 10.32
CA VAL A 302 5.22 5.54 10.37
C VAL A 302 4.28 6.49 9.63
N ILE A 303 3.61 5.96 8.62
CA ILE A 303 2.75 6.75 7.75
C ILE A 303 1.46 7.05 8.50
N THR A 304 1.29 8.32 8.87
CA THR A 304 0.06 8.83 9.48
C THR A 304 -0.73 9.63 8.46
N PRO A 305 -2.07 9.50 8.42
CA PRO A 305 -2.88 10.22 7.45
C PRO A 305 -2.80 11.74 7.56
N LEU A 306 -2.79 12.42 6.41
CA LEU A 306 -2.93 13.88 6.40
C LEU A 306 -4.37 14.27 6.78
N PRO A 307 -4.56 15.27 7.68
CA PRO A 307 -5.88 15.75 8.05
C PRO A 307 -6.72 16.18 6.84
N ILE A 308 -6.08 16.85 5.89
CA ILE A 308 -6.62 17.24 4.60
C ILE A 308 -5.69 16.75 3.51
N LYS A 309 -6.23 16.05 2.52
CA LYS A 309 -5.44 15.51 1.40
C LYS A 309 -6.12 15.76 0.06
N PRO A 310 -5.56 16.60 -0.82
CA PRO A 310 -5.97 16.68 -2.21
C PRO A 310 -5.73 15.35 -2.93
N SER A 311 -6.59 15.02 -3.88
CA SER A 311 -6.47 13.83 -4.71
C SER A 311 -6.96 14.13 -6.11
N SER A 312 -6.34 13.49 -7.11
CA SER A 312 -6.71 13.61 -8.53
C SER A 312 -6.81 15.08 -8.96
N VAL A 313 -5.81 15.88 -8.56
CA VAL A 313 -5.77 17.31 -8.85
C VAL A 313 -5.24 17.49 -10.27
N GLU A 314 -6.12 17.90 -11.16
CA GLU A 314 -5.85 17.97 -12.58
C GLU A 314 -6.00 19.41 -13.09
N PHE A 315 -5.10 19.78 -13.99
CA PHE A 315 -5.24 20.96 -14.83
C PHE A 315 -5.44 20.53 -16.28
N VAL A 316 -6.42 21.13 -16.95
CA VAL A 316 -6.64 20.91 -18.39
C VAL A 316 -6.61 22.25 -19.11
N MET A 317 -5.79 22.35 -20.15
CA MET A 317 -5.75 23.52 -21.01
C MET A 317 -6.83 23.42 -22.09
N ASN A 318 -7.86 24.26 -21.99
CA ASN A 318 -8.98 24.30 -22.92
C ASN A 318 -8.95 25.55 -23.81
N GLN A 319 -8.23 25.49 -24.93
CA GLN A 319 -8.01 26.59 -25.89
C GLN A 319 -7.54 27.89 -25.22
N ASP A 320 -8.46 28.74 -24.75
CA ASP A 320 -8.18 30.04 -24.12
C ASP A 320 -8.28 30.03 -22.58
N THR A 321 -8.77 28.95 -21.96
CA THR A 321 -8.93 28.84 -20.49
C THR A 321 -8.15 27.67 -19.92
N MET A 322 -7.82 27.75 -18.63
CA MET A 322 -7.25 26.63 -17.87
C MET A 322 -8.33 26.14 -16.91
N GLU A 323 -8.63 24.85 -16.90
CA GLU A 323 -9.62 24.24 -16.03
C GLU A 323 -8.91 23.51 -14.89
N LEU A 324 -9.41 23.68 -13.66
CA LEU A 324 -8.97 22.96 -12.47
C LEU A 324 -10.07 22.04 -11.95
N SER A 325 -9.71 20.77 -11.79
CA SER A 325 -10.55 19.71 -11.25
C SER A 325 -9.80 18.91 -10.20
N GLY A 326 -10.55 18.23 -9.34
CA GLY A 326 -10.03 17.28 -8.39
C GLY A 326 -10.93 17.07 -7.19
N GLN A 327 -10.34 16.47 -6.16
CA GLN A 327 -11.01 16.04 -4.95
C GLN A 327 -10.19 16.41 -3.73
N VAL A 328 -10.85 16.45 -2.57
CA VAL A 328 -10.18 16.59 -1.27
C VAL A 328 -10.81 15.63 -0.27
N ARG A 329 -9.94 14.96 0.49
CA ARG A 329 -10.31 14.10 1.62
C ARG A 329 -10.13 14.86 2.92
N LEU A 330 -11.13 14.81 3.79
CA LEU A 330 -11.01 15.18 5.20
C LEU A 330 -10.92 13.89 6.02
N TRP A 331 -9.78 13.70 6.67
CA TRP A 331 -9.50 12.51 7.48
C TRP A 331 -10.23 12.53 8.83
N ASN A 332 -10.55 11.34 9.33
CA ASN A 332 -11.22 11.11 10.62
C ASN A 332 -12.42 12.05 10.87
N THR A 333 -13.20 12.27 9.82
CA THR A 333 -14.33 13.19 9.79
C THR A 333 -15.56 12.39 9.39
N THR A 334 -16.68 12.61 10.10
CA THR A 334 -17.97 12.02 9.79
C THR A 334 -18.77 12.93 8.86
N GLU A 335 -19.68 12.37 8.08
CA GLU A 335 -20.57 13.16 7.23
C GLU A 335 -21.41 14.15 8.06
N ASP A 336 -21.31 15.43 7.70
CA ASP A 336 -22.08 16.52 8.28
C ASP A 336 -22.60 17.42 7.15
N PRO A 337 -23.92 17.44 6.88
CA PRO A 337 -24.51 18.28 5.84
C PRO A 337 -24.33 19.79 6.06
N SER A 338 -23.95 20.22 7.26
CA SER A 338 -23.65 21.62 7.57
C SER A 338 -22.19 22.00 7.33
N LEU A 339 -21.31 21.03 7.08
CA LEU A 339 -19.91 21.26 6.81
C LEU A 339 -19.72 21.98 5.47
N ILE A 340 -19.12 23.17 5.53
CA ILE A 340 -18.78 23.95 4.34
C ILE A 340 -17.30 23.73 4.04
N VAL A 341 -17.01 23.10 2.92
CA VAL A 341 -15.66 22.95 2.38
C VAL A 341 -15.52 23.84 1.16
N GLN A 342 -14.46 24.65 1.07
CA GLN A 342 -14.18 25.49 -0.09
C GLN A 342 -12.73 25.29 -0.53
N LEU A 343 -12.47 25.37 -1.83
CA LEU A 343 -11.12 25.46 -2.37
C LEU A 343 -10.69 26.92 -2.42
N GLN A 344 -9.43 27.16 -2.08
CA GLN A 344 -8.73 28.41 -2.29
C GLN A 344 -7.44 28.13 -3.07
N TRP A 345 -7.03 29.07 -3.91
CA TRP A 345 -5.72 28.99 -4.56
C TRP A 345 -5.05 30.36 -4.61
N SER A 346 -3.71 30.35 -4.61
CA SER A 346 -2.90 31.53 -4.90
C SER A 346 -2.33 31.43 -6.31
N ASP A 347 -2.41 32.52 -7.07
CA ASP A 347 -1.81 32.61 -8.39
C ASP A 347 -0.37 33.15 -8.35
N HIS A 348 0.29 33.21 -9.51
CA HIS A 348 1.66 33.72 -9.61
C HIS A 348 1.75 35.26 -9.51
N LEU A 349 0.61 35.95 -9.54
CA LEU A 349 0.51 37.41 -9.37
C LEU A 349 0.36 37.79 -7.89
N GLY A 350 0.13 36.80 -7.02
CA GLY A 350 -0.03 36.98 -5.58
C GLY A 350 -1.47 37.21 -5.14
N GLU A 351 -2.44 37.04 -6.04
CA GLU A 351 -3.86 37.11 -5.70
C GLU A 351 -4.35 35.76 -5.20
N THR A 352 -5.37 35.81 -4.34
CA THR A 352 -5.99 34.64 -3.73
C THR A 352 -7.45 34.57 -4.15
N HIS A 353 -7.86 33.42 -4.65
CA HIS A 353 -9.21 33.18 -5.15
C HIS A 353 -9.88 32.09 -4.33
N THR A 354 -11.20 32.14 -4.17
CA THR A 354 -11.93 31.17 -3.33
C THR A 354 -13.22 30.77 -4.03
N THR A 355 -13.49 29.46 -4.05
CA THR A 355 -14.71 28.91 -4.65
C THR A 355 -15.92 29.11 -3.74
N GLY A 356 -17.12 28.83 -4.26
CA GLY A 356 -18.24 28.46 -3.40
C GLY A 356 -18.01 27.12 -2.69
N PRO A 357 -19.00 26.64 -1.90
CA PRO A 357 -18.93 25.32 -1.28
C PRO A 357 -18.72 24.20 -2.31
N LEU A 358 -17.84 23.25 -1.98
CA LEU A 358 -17.55 22.06 -2.77
C LEU A 358 -18.68 21.04 -2.65
N GLY A 359 -18.86 20.22 -3.69
CA GLY A 359 -19.85 19.15 -3.69
C GLY A 359 -19.39 17.94 -2.89
N PHE A 360 -20.26 17.35 -2.08
CA PHE A 360 -19.98 16.10 -1.37
C PHE A 360 -19.97 14.91 -2.35
N LEU A 361 -18.99 14.02 -2.24
CA LEU A 361 -18.84 12.83 -3.08
C LEU A 361 -19.23 11.55 -2.35
N GLY A 362 -18.88 11.43 -1.08
CA GLY A 362 -19.12 10.21 -0.32
C GLY A 362 -18.20 10.06 0.88
N THR A 363 -18.29 8.89 1.51
CA THR A 363 -17.48 8.50 2.65
C THR A 363 -16.57 7.34 2.30
N SER A 364 -15.43 7.28 2.98
CA SER A 364 -14.55 6.11 2.98
C SER A 364 -14.16 5.74 4.40
N SER A 365 -13.69 4.52 4.62
CA SER A 365 -13.22 4.09 5.92
C SER A 365 -11.99 3.20 5.81
N SER A 366 -11.23 3.16 6.91
CA SER A 366 -10.28 2.09 7.15
C SER A 366 -11.02 0.87 7.69
N THR A 367 -10.33 -0.27 7.70
CA THR A 367 -10.75 -1.54 8.27
C THR A 367 -11.62 -1.43 9.53
N GLY A 368 -12.73 -2.17 9.56
CA GLY A 368 -13.61 -2.30 10.74
C GLY A 368 -14.29 -0.99 11.15
N GLY A 369 -14.27 0.03 10.29
CA GLY A 369 -14.81 1.36 10.58
C GLY A 369 -14.02 2.14 11.63
N LYS A 370 -12.75 1.77 11.92
CA LYS A 370 -11.91 2.44 12.93
C LYS A 370 -11.74 3.94 12.65
N TYR A 371 -11.57 4.28 11.37
CA TYR A 371 -11.48 5.65 10.90
C TYR A 371 -12.45 5.88 9.75
N SER A 372 -13.03 7.08 9.67
CA SER A 372 -13.86 7.52 8.55
C SER A 372 -13.29 8.76 7.88
N ALA A 373 -13.52 8.92 6.60
CA ALA A 373 -13.20 10.13 5.87
C ALA A 373 -14.38 10.54 5.00
N VAL A 374 -14.47 11.84 4.73
CA VAL A 374 -15.43 12.42 3.81
C VAL A 374 -14.69 13.04 2.63
N TRP A 375 -15.31 12.95 1.45
CA TRP A 375 -14.72 13.40 0.19
C TRP A 375 -15.57 14.49 -0.42
N TYR A 376 -14.90 15.51 -0.95
CA TYR A 376 -15.51 16.63 -1.66
C TYR A 376 -14.85 16.82 -3.03
N THR A 377 -15.61 17.29 -4.00
CA THR A 377 -15.13 17.58 -5.36
C THR A 377 -15.16 19.06 -5.66
N PHE A 378 -14.16 19.51 -6.43
CA PHE A 378 -14.16 20.81 -7.08
C PHE A 378 -14.36 20.72 -8.61
N ASN A 379 -14.93 19.61 -9.11
CA ASN A 379 -15.27 19.40 -10.52
C ASN A 379 -16.62 20.02 -10.92
N SER A 380 -17.54 20.19 -9.96
CA SER A 380 -18.96 20.47 -10.23
C SER A 380 -19.24 21.88 -10.77
N SER A 381 -18.22 22.72 -10.97
CA SER A 381 -18.39 24.14 -11.29
C SER A 381 -17.51 24.65 -12.43
N SER A 382 -16.75 23.78 -13.12
CA SER A 382 -15.76 24.18 -14.14
C SER A 382 -14.93 25.38 -13.66
N ILE A 383 -13.97 25.14 -12.75
CA ILE A 383 -13.12 26.22 -12.24
C ILE A 383 -12.24 26.70 -13.39
N HIS A 384 -12.68 27.76 -14.06
CA HIS A 384 -11.94 28.41 -15.13
C HIS A 384 -10.96 29.41 -14.54
N LEU A 385 -9.70 29.20 -14.84
CA LEU A 385 -8.56 29.95 -14.38
C LEU A 385 -8.00 30.79 -15.53
N ASP A 386 -7.47 31.97 -15.21
CA ASP A 386 -6.70 32.77 -16.15
C ASP A 386 -5.34 32.10 -16.40
N PRO A 387 -5.05 31.60 -17.62
CA PRO A 387 -3.78 30.95 -17.92
C PRO A 387 -2.57 31.87 -17.73
N ALA A 388 -2.74 33.19 -17.86
CA ALA A 388 -1.64 34.13 -17.65
C ALA A 388 -1.25 34.23 -16.16
N ALA A 389 -2.25 34.30 -15.28
CA ALA A 389 -2.05 34.33 -13.82
C ALA A 389 -1.54 32.98 -13.30
N GLY A 390 -2.12 31.87 -13.79
CA GLY A 390 -1.75 30.52 -13.41
C GLY A 390 -2.08 30.15 -11.96
N VAL A 391 -1.53 29.05 -11.45
CA VAL A 391 -1.71 28.59 -10.06
C VAL A 391 -0.37 28.22 -9.45
N ARG A 392 -0.14 28.70 -8.23
CA ARG A 392 1.07 28.41 -7.44
C ARG A 392 0.82 27.35 -6.37
N SER A 393 -0.31 27.45 -5.67
CA SER A 393 -0.65 26.52 -4.58
C SER A 393 -2.14 26.52 -4.31
N LEU A 394 -2.63 25.42 -3.77
CA LEU A 394 -3.98 25.25 -3.26
C LEU A 394 -4.00 25.36 -1.72
N SER A 395 -5.17 25.67 -1.18
CA SER A 395 -5.53 25.60 0.25
C SER A 395 -7.03 25.33 0.35
N PHE A 396 -7.51 24.96 1.53
CA PHE A 396 -8.92 24.69 1.75
C PHE A 396 -9.45 25.51 2.92
N LEU A 397 -10.72 25.89 2.86
CA LEU A 397 -11.43 26.47 3.99
C LEU A 397 -12.45 25.45 4.50
N ILE A 398 -12.30 25.02 5.75
CA ILE A 398 -13.24 24.12 6.43
C ILE A 398 -14.01 24.94 7.46
N ASN A 399 -15.28 25.22 7.18
CA ASN A 399 -16.10 26.18 7.95
C ASN A 399 -15.40 27.55 8.13
N GLY A 400 -14.67 27.99 7.11
CA GLY A 400 -13.90 29.24 7.13
C GLY A 400 -12.53 29.17 7.81
N VAL A 401 -12.14 28.02 8.37
CA VAL A 401 -10.79 27.78 8.91
C VAL A 401 -9.86 27.37 7.78
N LEU A 402 -8.73 28.08 7.63
CA LEU A 402 -7.73 27.80 6.62
C LEU A 402 -6.94 26.53 6.95
N GLU A 403 -6.95 25.62 5.99
CA GLU A 403 -6.13 24.41 5.94
C GLU A 403 -5.17 24.54 4.76
N ASP A 404 -3.91 24.82 5.05
CA ASP A 404 -2.84 25.09 4.09
C ASP A 404 -1.56 24.33 4.45
N GLN A 405 -1.71 23.18 5.10
CA GLN A 405 -0.60 22.30 5.43
C GLN A 405 0.47 23.01 6.29
N ASN A 406 0.01 23.75 7.31
CA ASN A 406 0.82 24.55 8.23
C ASN A 406 1.59 25.69 7.54
N GLY A 407 0.93 26.43 6.64
CA GLY A 407 1.50 27.58 5.94
C GLY A 407 2.36 27.23 4.72
N LEU A 408 2.48 25.95 4.37
CA LEU A 408 3.24 25.52 3.18
C LEU A 408 2.42 25.67 1.90
N GLY A 409 1.09 25.57 2.00
CA GLY A 409 0.20 25.38 0.88
C GLY A 409 0.31 23.96 0.28
N PHE A 410 -0.75 23.53 -0.39
CA PHE A 410 -0.71 22.33 -1.22
C PHE A 410 -0.09 22.69 -2.56
N ALA A 411 1.19 22.39 -2.73
CA ALA A 411 1.94 22.79 -3.92
C ALA A 411 1.40 22.08 -5.17
N VAL A 412 1.22 22.84 -6.24
CA VAL A 412 0.84 22.34 -7.56
C VAL A 412 1.75 22.95 -8.62
N GLN A 413 1.74 22.37 -9.82
CA GLN A 413 2.47 22.90 -10.96
C GLN A 413 1.48 23.17 -12.10
N ASP A 414 1.66 24.31 -12.76
CA ASP A 414 0.93 24.70 -13.98
C ASP A 414 1.91 24.90 -15.16
N ALA A 415 3.13 24.41 -15.04
CA ALA A 415 4.16 24.58 -16.06
C ALA A 415 3.86 23.74 -17.30
N PHE A 416 3.21 22.60 -17.12
CA PHE A 416 2.71 21.76 -18.19
C PHE A 416 1.46 21.02 -17.75
N MET A 417 0.55 20.77 -18.68
CA MET A 417 -0.71 20.07 -18.43
C MET A 417 -1.27 19.50 -19.72
N ILE A 418 -2.22 18.57 -19.62
CA ILE A 418 -2.88 18.05 -20.81
C ILE A 418 -3.75 19.14 -21.46
N SER A 419 -3.83 19.11 -22.78
CA SER A 419 -4.72 20.00 -23.54
C SER A 419 -5.94 19.24 -24.03
N SER A 420 -7.10 19.90 -24.01
CA SER A 420 -8.35 19.40 -24.58
C SER A 420 -8.28 19.15 -26.09
N THR A 421 -7.23 19.60 -26.77
CA THR A 421 -7.00 19.29 -28.20
C THR A 421 -6.43 17.90 -28.42
N SER A 422 -6.07 17.17 -27.35
CA SER A 422 -5.74 15.74 -27.39
C SER A 422 -6.92 14.98 -27.98
N CYS A 423 -6.65 13.99 -28.82
CA CYS A 423 -7.71 13.25 -29.50
C CYS A 423 -7.31 11.79 -29.79
N GLN A 424 -8.31 10.92 -29.94
CA GLN A 424 -8.15 9.51 -30.31
C GLN A 424 -8.65 9.22 -31.72
N ILE A 425 -8.07 8.20 -32.36
CA ILE A 425 -8.50 7.62 -33.63
C ILE A 425 -8.95 6.20 -33.33
N GLU A 426 -10.21 5.86 -33.62
CA GLU A 426 -10.80 4.59 -33.19
C GLU A 426 -10.29 3.37 -33.98
N ASN A 427 -9.90 3.53 -35.24
CA ASN A 427 -9.61 2.40 -36.14
C ASN A 427 -8.46 2.67 -37.13
N PRO A 428 -7.27 2.07 -36.93
CA PRO A 428 -6.86 1.33 -35.74
C PRO A 428 -6.74 2.26 -34.52
N PRO A 429 -6.95 1.75 -33.29
CA PRO A 429 -6.80 2.53 -32.06
C PRO A 429 -5.42 3.19 -32.01
N SER A 430 -5.42 4.52 -32.09
CA SER A 430 -4.24 5.38 -32.02
C SER A 430 -4.69 6.74 -31.46
N GLY A 431 -3.77 7.63 -31.16
CA GLY A 431 -4.16 8.96 -30.67
C GLY A 431 -3.06 9.99 -30.83
N ARG A 432 -3.41 11.23 -30.49
CA ARG A 432 -2.47 12.33 -30.29
C ARG A 432 -2.71 12.88 -28.91
N ILE A 433 -1.67 12.90 -28.08
CA ILE A 433 -1.68 13.65 -26.83
C ILE A 433 -1.06 15.01 -27.08
N ASP A 434 -1.77 16.04 -26.65
CA ASP A 434 -1.36 17.43 -26.72
C ASP A 434 -1.12 17.93 -25.29
N VAL A 435 0.09 18.41 -25.03
CA VAL A 435 0.50 18.94 -23.74
C VAL A 435 0.73 20.44 -23.88
N ALA A 436 -0.03 21.23 -23.13
CA ALA A 436 0.18 22.66 -23.04
C ALA A 436 1.37 22.94 -22.13
N VAL A 437 2.36 23.68 -22.62
CA VAL A 437 3.59 24.06 -21.91
C VAL A 437 3.63 25.58 -21.73
N ARG A 438 3.81 26.04 -20.49
CA ARG A 438 3.78 27.46 -20.15
C ARG A 438 4.95 28.21 -20.76
N ASN A 439 4.65 29.29 -21.46
CA ASN A 439 5.64 30.15 -22.10
C ASN A 439 6.55 30.80 -21.04
N GLY A 440 7.85 30.82 -21.30
CA GLY A 440 8.86 31.37 -20.37
C GLY A 440 9.36 30.37 -19.32
N VAL A 441 8.76 29.19 -19.20
CA VAL A 441 9.31 28.09 -18.41
C VAL A 441 10.38 27.36 -19.23
N ASN A 442 11.54 27.10 -18.62
CA ASN A 442 12.64 26.39 -19.27
C ASN A 442 12.45 24.87 -19.16
N VAL A 443 11.55 24.32 -19.98
CA VAL A 443 11.35 22.87 -20.13
C VAL A 443 12.43 22.30 -21.07
N THR A 444 13.36 21.53 -20.52
CA THR A 444 14.47 20.93 -21.28
C THR A 444 14.11 19.57 -21.86
N ARG A 445 13.12 18.90 -21.28
CA ARG A 445 12.60 17.61 -21.72
C ARG A 445 11.14 17.49 -21.30
N LEU A 446 10.31 16.93 -22.17
CA LEU A 446 8.93 16.57 -21.90
C LEU A 446 8.75 15.12 -22.35
N TYR A 447 8.05 14.31 -21.58
CA TYR A 447 7.90 12.88 -21.85
C TYR A 447 6.60 12.34 -21.25
N LEU A 448 6.13 11.21 -21.78
CA LEU A 448 5.08 10.42 -21.16
C LEU A 448 5.71 9.36 -20.27
N GLU A 449 5.01 9.01 -19.21
CA GLU A 449 5.41 7.99 -18.26
C GLU A 449 4.43 6.83 -18.32
N GLU A 450 4.86 5.74 -18.94
CA GLU A 450 4.07 4.53 -19.07
C GLU A 450 4.46 3.54 -17.97
N MET A 451 3.48 3.12 -17.15
CA MET A 451 3.72 2.05 -16.19
C MET A 451 3.75 0.70 -16.91
N THR A 452 4.81 -0.07 -16.66
CA THR A 452 4.94 -1.45 -17.14
C THR A 452 5.68 -2.28 -16.10
N THR A 453 6.09 -3.49 -16.48
CA THR A 453 6.92 -4.35 -15.64
C THR A 453 8.25 -4.68 -16.32
N ASP A 454 9.30 -4.86 -15.52
CA ASP A 454 10.58 -5.36 -16.03
C ASP A 454 10.52 -6.87 -16.31
N ASN A 455 11.65 -7.45 -16.70
CA ASN A 455 11.76 -8.87 -17.04
C ASN A 455 11.54 -9.82 -15.85
N VAL A 456 11.45 -9.31 -14.61
CA VAL A 456 11.17 -10.07 -13.39
C VAL A 456 9.88 -9.59 -12.71
N GLY A 457 9.00 -8.92 -13.47
CA GLY A 457 7.68 -8.50 -13.04
C GLY A 457 7.66 -7.29 -12.10
N ARG A 458 8.79 -6.61 -11.87
CA ARG A 458 8.81 -5.43 -10.99
C ARG A 458 8.19 -4.22 -11.68
N PRO A 459 7.42 -3.38 -10.96
CA PRO A 459 6.81 -2.20 -11.56
C PRO A 459 7.91 -1.21 -11.98
N ILE A 460 7.91 -0.82 -13.25
CA ILE A 460 8.82 0.19 -13.78
C ILE A 460 8.05 1.23 -14.58
N VAL A 461 8.70 2.37 -14.79
CA VAL A 461 8.18 3.45 -15.63
C VAL A 461 9.07 3.56 -16.85
N VAL A 462 8.47 3.45 -18.03
CA VAL A 462 9.14 3.73 -19.31
C VAL A 462 8.78 5.15 -19.73
N GLU A 463 9.80 5.91 -20.11
CA GLU A 463 9.63 7.29 -20.54
C GLU A 463 9.65 7.41 -22.06
N LEU A 464 8.63 8.06 -22.63
CA LEU A 464 8.49 8.29 -24.07
C LEU A 464 8.60 9.79 -24.35
N ASP A 465 9.72 10.23 -24.95
CA ASP A 465 9.99 11.66 -25.17
C ASP A 465 8.97 12.30 -26.12
N ILE A 466 8.38 13.40 -25.67
CA ILE A 466 7.58 14.33 -26.48
C ILE A 466 8.52 15.37 -27.07
N THR A 467 8.70 15.34 -28.38
CA THR A 467 9.53 16.34 -29.06
C THR A 467 8.82 17.67 -29.16
N PRO A 468 9.51 18.80 -28.94
CA PRO A 468 8.96 20.12 -29.20
C PRO A 468 8.53 20.22 -30.67
N PRO A 469 7.38 20.84 -30.98
CA PRO A 469 6.94 21.01 -32.34
C PRO A 469 7.93 21.91 -33.10
N ALA A 470 8.27 21.55 -34.35
CA ALA A 470 9.11 22.39 -35.21
C ALA A 470 8.51 23.79 -35.44
N SER A 471 7.19 23.89 -35.34
CA SER A 471 6.42 25.13 -35.33
C SER A 471 5.47 25.11 -34.12
N PRO A 472 5.78 25.83 -33.03
CA PRO A 472 4.91 25.99 -31.87
C PRO A 472 3.48 26.36 -32.25
N VAL A 473 2.51 25.52 -31.90
CA VAL A 473 1.09 25.87 -31.99
C VAL A 473 0.74 26.56 -30.67
N ALA A 474 0.43 27.85 -30.72
CA ALA A 474 -0.03 28.55 -29.53
C ALA A 474 -1.37 27.94 -29.08
N ALA A 475 -1.45 27.46 -27.83
CA ALA A 475 -2.74 27.20 -27.20
C ALA A 475 -3.43 28.53 -26.95
N ASN A 476 -2.69 29.45 -26.31
CA ASN A 476 -3.05 30.84 -26.06
C ASN A 476 -1.74 31.67 -25.89
N PRO A 477 -1.80 32.98 -25.55
CA PRO A 477 -0.59 33.78 -25.36
C PRO A 477 0.37 33.28 -24.24
N ALA A 478 -0.13 32.56 -23.26
CA ALA A 478 0.60 32.03 -22.11
C ALA A 478 1.12 30.59 -22.29
N TYR A 479 0.58 29.80 -23.23
CA TYR A 479 0.94 28.38 -23.41
C TYR A 479 1.15 27.99 -24.88
N THR A 480 2.07 27.05 -25.10
CA THR A 480 2.34 26.40 -26.39
C THR A 480 2.00 24.91 -26.31
N VAL A 481 1.37 24.34 -27.32
CA VAL A 481 1.07 22.90 -27.39
C VAL A 481 2.23 22.11 -27.96
N TRP A 482 2.62 21.04 -27.27
CA TRP A 482 3.56 20.02 -27.71
C TRP A 482 2.80 18.72 -27.90
N SER A 483 3.04 18.01 -29.01
CA SER A 483 2.22 16.87 -29.39
C SER A 483 3.04 15.60 -29.57
N MET A 484 2.45 14.46 -29.23
CA MET A 484 3.00 13.13 -29.52
C MET A 484 1.88 12.21 -30.00
N ASN A 485 2.19 11.36 -30.98
CA ASN A 485 1.27 10.30 -31.40
C ASN A 485 1.43 9.09 -30.48
N LEU A 486 0.31 8.49 -30.10
CA LEU A 486 0.24 7.29 -29.30
C LEU A 486 -0.28 6.12 -30.14
N THR A 487 0.19 4.92 -29.82
CA THR A 487 -0.16 3.68 -30.55
C THR A 487 -0.70 2.57 -29.67
N ASP A 488 -0.51 2.62 -28.34
CA ASP A 488 -1.09 1.63 -27.43
C ASP A 488 -2.36 2.18 -26.74
N PRO A 489 -3.55 1.67 -27.10
CA PRO A 489 -4.82 2.11 -26.54
C PRO A 489 -5.06 1.69 -25.08
N ASN A 490 -4.29 0.73 -24.56
CA ASN A 490 -4.51 0.16 -23.24
C ASN A 490 -3.57 0.74 -22.18
N ALA A 491 -2.47 1.37 -22.59
CA ALA A 491 -1.50 1.95 -21.66
C ALA A 491 -2.08 3.17 -20.91
N LEU A 492 -1.63 3.31 -19.66
CA LEU A 492 -1.84 4.48 -18.81
C LEU A 492 -0.60 5.36 -18.86
N TYR A 493 -0.78 6.62 -19.23
CA TYR A 493 0.31 7.57 -19.38
C TYR A 493 0.20 8.70 -18.35
N GLY A 494 1.23 8.86 -17.51
CA GLY A 494 1.49 10.14 -16.85
C GLY A 494 2.23 11.10 -17.79
N ILE A 495 2.33 12.37 -17.41
CA ILE A 495 3.15 13.35 -18.12
C ILE A 495 4.28 13.79 -17.19
N GLY A 496 5.52 13.69 -17.68
CA GLY A 496 6.72 14.12 -16.99
C GLY A 496 7.45 15.23 -17.73
N ALA A 497 8.10 16.12 -16.99
CA ALA A 497 8.91 17.19 -17.56
C ALA A 497 10.17 17.44 -16.73
N GLN A 498 11.27 17.76 -17.41
CA GLN A 498 12.46 18.30 -16.77
C GLN A 498 12.46 19.83 -16.91
N ILE A 499 12.42 20.53 -15.79
CA ILE A 499 12.32 21.99 -15.72
C ILE A 499 13.42 22.50 -14.81
N GLY A 500 14.33 23.32 -15.35
CA GLY A 500 15.45 23.87 -14.56
C GLY A 500 16.35 22.81 -13.90
N GLY A 501 16.40 21.60 -14.47
CA GLY A 501 17.16 20.47 -13.92
C GLY A 501 16.44 19.63 -12.86
N VAL A 502 15.17 19.93 -12.57
CA VAL A 502 14.30 19.15 -11.67
C VAL A 502 13.26 18.38 -12.49
N ASN A 503 12.98 17.14 -12.09
CA ASN A 503 11.95 16.32 -12.71
C ASN A 503 10.60 16.58 -12.02
N TYR A 504 9.57 16.77 -12.83
CA TYR A 504 8.19 16.92 -12.42
C TYR A 504 7.36 15.83 -13.10
N SER A 505 6.34 15.35 -12.41
CA SER A 505 5.40 14.33 -12.89
C SER A 505 3.99 14.80 -12.54
N THR A 506 3.04 14.56 -13.44
CA THR A 506 1.62 14.59 -13.06
C THR A 506 1.32 13.38 -12.20
N THR A 507 0.44 13.54 -11.22
CA THR A 507 -0.12 12.40 -10.49
C THR A 507 -1.22 11.70 -11.27
N ASP A 508 -1.83 12.41 -12.22
CA ASP A 508 -2.91 11.91 -13.07
C ASP A 508 -2.36 11.04 -14.20
N GLN A 509 -3.17 10.06 -14.61
CA GLN A 509 -2.85 9.09 -15.65
C GLN A 509 -3.94 9.13 -16.72
N HIS A 510 -3.53 9.01 -17.98
CA HIS A 510 -4.41 9.15 -19.14
C HIS A 510 -4.43 7.92 -20.05
N ARG A 511 -5.57 7.65 -20.71
CA ARG A 511 -5.77 6.62 -21.76
C ARG A 511 -6.47 7.18 -22.99
N PHE A 512 -6.47 6.44 -24.11
CA PHE A 512 -7.09 6.92 -25.36
C PHE A 512 -8.58 7.23 -25.21
N VAL A 513 -9.29 6.43 -24.41
CA VAL A 513 -10.73 6.56 -24.19
C VAL A 513 -11.12 7.87 -23.48
N GLU A 514 -10.16 8.58 -22.90
CA GLU A 514 -10.38 9.86 -22.24
C GLU A 514 -10.45 11.03 -23.23
N PHE A 515 -9.98 10.83 -24.46
CA PHE A 515 -9.89 11.90 -25.45
C PHE A 515 -11.08 11.90 -26.41
N GLU A 516 -11.39 13.09 -26.95
CA GLU A 516 -12.36 13.21 -28.03
C GLU A 516 -11.84 12.57 -29.32
N VAL A 517 -12.73 12.19 -30.23
CA VAL A 517 -12.34 11.57 -31.50
C VAL A 517 -11.78 12.64 -32.46
N CYS A 518 -10.59 12.37 -33.02
CA CYS A 518 -10.06 13.10 -34.18
C CYS A 518 -10.91 12.77 -35.44
#